data_AF-A0AAN4WXG1-F1
#
_entry.id   AF-A0AAN4WXG1-F1
#
_cell.length_a   1.000
_cell.length_b   1.000
_cell.length_c   1.000
_cell.angle_alpha   90.00
_cell.angle_beta   90.00
_cell.angle_gamma   90.00
#
_symmetry.space_group_name_H-M   'P 1'
#
loop_
_entity.id
_entity.type
_entity.pdbx_description
1 polymer ?
#
loop_
_entity_poly.entity_id
_entity_poly.type
_entity_poly.pdbx_seq_one_letter_code
_entity_poly.pdbx_strand_id
1 'polypeptide(L)'
;MPDIALTCRREGCGTPVEISDAGTISHLMFKLRKLYRESTLAADEAAQYWANVAATSDSSLAPLAHVPGVFAALWTPDVAPTTATVLGAAGYGFAALPKHLIHFTTTAGAAGIARTGVIHASRAGANGVFGPGVYMARLGPPLNMMIKEIATVPIHLPTPAGTVRILPYLVYVRWGGRGLKIAR
;
A
#
# COMPACT_ATOMS: atom_id res chain seq x y z
N MET A 1 3.10 -9.39 -26.87
CA MET A 1 3.31 -10.17 -25.64
C MET A 1 2.19 -11.19 -25.59
N PRO A 2 2.44 -12.50 -25.61
CA PRO A 2 1.36 -13.48 -25.61
C PRO A 2 0.75 -13.58 -24.21
N ASP A 3 -0.58 -13.48 -24.15
CA ASP A 3 -1.39 -13.69 -22.95
C ASP A 3 -1.27 -15.14 -22.48
N ILE A 4 -0.66 -15.35 -21.31
CA ILE A 4 -0.64 -16.66 -20.65
C ILE A 4 -1.99 -16.84 -19.96
N ALA A 5 -2.98 -17.33 -20.71
CA ALA A 5 -4.25 -17.75 -20.14
C ALA A 5 -4.05 -19.06 -19.36
N LEU A 6 -4.16 -18.97 -18.02
CA LEU A 6 -4.19 -20.14 -17.14
C LEU A 6 -5.48 -20.93 -17.42
N THR A 7 -5.39 -21.93 -18.28
CA THR A 7 -6.47 -22.88 -18.56
C THR A 7 -6.25 -24.14 -17.73
N CYS A 8 -7.26 -24.58 -16.98
CA CYS A 8 -7.22 -25.88 -16.33
C CYS A 8 -7.11 -26.98 -17.39
N ARG A 9 -6.30 -28.01 -17.13
CA ARG A 9 -6.23 -29.20 -17.99
C ARG A 9 -7.60 -29.87 -18.06
N ARG A 10 -7.84 -30.65 -19.12
CA ARG A 10 -9.11 -31.36 -19.40
C ARG A 10 -9.63 -32.22 -18.24
N GLU A 11 -8.77 -32.58 -17.29
CA GLU A 11 -9.07 -33.43 -16.13
C GLU A 11 -9.61 -32.65 -14.90
N GLY A 12 -9.82 -31.34 -15.03
CA GLY A 12 -10.36 -30.47 -13.99
C GLY A 12 -9.29 -29.82 -13.11
N CYS A 13 -9.67 -28.78 -12.36
CA CYS A 13 -8.75 -28.05 -11.47
C CYS A 13 -8.53 -28.77 -10.11
N GLY A 14 -8.93 -30.04 -10.00
CA GLY A 14 -8.87 -30.85 -8.77
C GLY A 14 -7.60 -31.68 -8.60
N THR A 15 -6.78 -31.79 -9.64
CA THR A 15 -5.44 -32.39 -9.55
C THR A 15 -4.46 -31.36 -9.00
N PRO A 16 -3.77 -31.63 -7.88
CA PRO A 16 -2.71 -30.76 -7.40
C PRO A 16 -1.71 -30.54 -8.53
N VAL A 17 -1.29 -29.29 -8.74
CA VAL A 17 -0.22 -28.99 -9.70
C VAL A 17 1.03 -29.72 -9.20
N GLU A 18 1.40 -30.80 -9.89
CA GLU A 18 2.70 -31.44 -9.66
C GLU A 18 3.78 -30.41 -9.97
N ILE A 19 4.50 -30.00 -8.94
CA ILE A 19 5.69 -29.17 -9.06
C ILE A 19 6.72 -30.03 -9.81
N SER A 20 6.89 -29.77 -11.09
CA SER A 20 7.67 -30.61 -12.01
C SER A 20 9.17 -30.71 -11.67
N ASP A 21 9.67 -29.91 -10.73
CA ASP A 21 11.04 -30.01 -10.22
C ASP A 21 11.18 -29.43 -8.80
N ALA A 22 11.03 -30.28 -7.78
CA ALA A 22 11.27 -29.92 -6.39
C ALA A 22 12.70 -29.41 -6.12
N GLY A 23 13.68 -29.79 -6.95
CA GLY A 23 15.06 -29.32 -6.87
C GLY A 23 15.20 -27.85 -7.23
N THR A 24 14.53 -27.40 -8.29
CA THR A 24 14.53 -25.99 -8.72
C THR A 24 13.92 -25.07 -7.66
N ILE A 25 12.79 -25.44 -7.04
CA ILE A 25 12.20 -24.64 -5.95
C ILE A 25 13.12 -24.62 -4.72
N SER A 26 13.67 -25.77 -4.33
CA SER A 26 14.57 -25.85 -3.17
C SER A 26 15.81 -24.98 -3.36
N HIS A 27 16.38 -24.97 -4.56
CA HIS A 27 17.51 -24.14 -4.93
C HIS A 27 17.16 -22.64 -4.94
N LEU A 28 15.99 -22.26 -5.46
CA LEU A 28 15.51 -20.88 -5.40
C LEU A 28 15.35 -20.42 -3.93
N MET A 29 14.67 -21.21 -3.10
CA MET A 29 14.46 -20.88 -1.69
C MET A 29 15.78 -20.79 -0.93
N PHE A 30 16.76 -21.65 -1.23
CA PHE A 30 18.10 -21.57 -0.68
C PHE A 30 18.79 -20.24 -1.06
N LYS A 31 18.76 -19.86 -2.35
CA LYS A 31 19.32 -18.59 -2.82
C LYS A 31 18.65 -17.39 -2.15
N LEU A 32 17.32 -17.40 -2.01
CA LEU A 32 16.58 -16.33 -1.36
C LEU A 32 16.93 -16.20 0.12
N ARG A 33 17.04 -17.33 0.84
CA ARG A 33 17.48 -17.31 2.25
C ARG A 33 18.90 -16.79 2.41
N LYS A 34 19.81 -17.21 1.52
CA LYS A 34 21.19 -16.71 1.50
C LYS A 34 21.22 -15.20 1.26
N LEU A 35 20.53 -14.74 0.23
CA LEU A 35 20.43 -13.32 -0.11
C LEU A 35 19.83 -12.51 1.05
N TYR A 36 18.75 -12.99 1.65
CA TYR A 36 18.13 -12.33 2.81
C TYR A 36 19.13 -12.17 3.95
N ARG A 37 19.82 -13.25 4.33
CA ARG A 37 20.84 -13.22 5.40
C ARG A 37 22.00 -12.28 5.08
N GLU A 38 22.54 -12.32 3.87
CA GLU A 38 23.63 -11.44 3.46
C GLU A 38 23.19 -9.97 3.47
N SER A 39 21.96 -9.69 3.04
CA SER A 39 21.41 -8.33 3.06
C SER A 39 21.24 -7.76 4.47
N THR A 40 20.80 -8.59 5.44
CA THR A 40 20.59 -8.12 6.81
C THR A 40 21.90 -7.97 7.57
N LEU A 41 22.92 -8.78 7.27
CA LEU A 41 24.28 -8.58 7.78
C LEU A 41 24.92 -7.30 7.25
N ALA A 42 24.77 -7.01 5.95
CA ALA A 42 25.26 -5.77 5.37
C ALA A 42 24.58 -4.53 6.00
N ALA A 43 23.30 -4.64 6.36
CA ALA A 43 22.59 -3.58 7.06
C ALA A 43 23.09 -3.37 8.50
N ASP A 44 23.47 -4.46 9.20
CA ASP A 44 24.06 -4.41 10.53
C ASP A 44 25.42 -3.68 10.53
N GLU A 45 26.30 -4.06 9.60
CA GLU A 45 27.59 -3.39 9.39
C GLU A 45 27.40 -1.90 9.04
N ALA A 46 26.43 -1.59 8.18
CA ALA A 46 26.11 -0.21 7.81
C ALA A 46 25.57 0.60 9.00
N ALA A 47 24.69 0.02 9.82
CA ALA A 47 24.17 0.67 11.02
C ALA A 47 25.30 1.03 11.99
N GLN A 48 26.21 0.09 12.25
CA GLN A 48 27.37 0.33 13.11
C GLN A 48 28.34 1.35 12.51
N TYR A 49 28.59 1.29 11.19
CA TYR A 49 29.42 2.27 10.49
C TYR A 49 28.92 3.70 10.71
N TRP A 50 27.62 3.94 10.48
CA TRP A 50 27.03 5.27 10.64
C TRP A 50 26.97 5.73 12.10
N ALA A 51 26.77 4.79 13.04
CA ALA A 51 26.88 5.08 14.47
C ALA A 51 28.30 5.55 14.83
N ASN A 52 29.34 4.89 14.29
CA ASN A 52 30.72 5.29 14.49
C ASN A 52 30.99 6.68 13.88
N VAL A 53 30.54 6.96 12.66
CA VAL A 53 30.68 8.29 12.03
C VAL A 53 30.06 9.37 12.91
N ALA A 54 28.87 9.12 13.46
CA ALA A 54 28.20 10.08 14.34
C ALA A 54 28.97 10.33 15.65
N ALA A 55 29.65 9.30 16.17
CA ALA A 55 30.35 9.36 17.46
C ALA A 55 31.79 9.88 17.35
N THR A 56 32.48 9.66 16.23
CA THR A 56 33.94 9.86 16.12
C THR A 56 34.35 10.87 15.07
N SER A 57 33.43 11.42 14.27
CA SER A 57 33.77 12.43 13.27
C SER A 57 33.86 13.83 13.90
N ASP A 58 34.92 14.57 13.57
CA ASP A 58 35.08 15.98 13.98
C ASP A 58 34.21 16.96 13.16
N SER A 59 33.42 16.46 12.22
CA SER A 59 32.52 17.28 11.40
C SER A 59 31.35 17.81 12.24
N SER A 60 31.01 19.08 12.06
CA SER A 60 29.77 19.66 12.61
C SER A 60 28.50 18.99 12.06
N LEU A 61 28.60 18.23 10.96
CA LEU A 61 27.49 17.47 10.37
C LEU A 61 27.42 16.02 10.87
N ALA A 62 28.36 15.56 11.70
CA ALA A 62 28.41 14.19 12.21
C ALA A 62 27.07 13.70 12.81
N PRO A 63 26.28 14.52 13.55
CA PRO A 63 24.99 14.08 14.06
C PRO A 63 23.98 13.65 12.99
N LEU A 64 24.13 14.11 11.74
CA LEU A 64 23.24 13.71 10.64
C LEU A 64 23.49 12.26 10.18
N ALA A 65 24.62 11.65 10.53
CA ALA A 65 24.92 10.25 10.22
C ALA A 65 23.93 9.27 10.88
N HIS A 66 23.22 9.68 11.93
CA HIS A 66 22.13 8.88 12.49
C HIS A 66 21.00 8.62 11.47
N VAL A 67 20.77 9.49 10.49
CA VAL A 67 19.70 9.30 9.49
C VAL A 67 19.94 8.03 8.66
N PRO A 68 21.04 7.89 7.89
CA PRO A 68 21.31 6.64 7.17
C PRO A 68 21.52 5.46 8.13
N GLY A 69 22.05 5.69 9.34
CA GLY A 69 22.19 4.65 10.37
C GLY A 69 20.85 4.05 10.82
N VAL A 70 19.83 4.88 11.06
CA VAL A 70 18.47 4.43 11.41
C VAL A 70 17.83 3.67 10.25
N PHE A 71 18.00 4.13 9.00
CA PHE A 71 17.48 3.40 7.85
C PHE A 71 18.14 2.02 7.69
N ALA A 72 19.46 1.91 7.94
CA ALA A 72 20.14 0.63 7.97
C ALA A 72 19.63 -0.26 9.12
N ALA A 73 19.41 0.33 10.30
CA ALA A 73 18.89 -0.38 11.47
C ALA A 73 17.49 -0.99 11.25
N LEU A 74 16.67 -0.43 10.34
CA LEU A 74 15.38 -1.02 9.98
C LEU A 74 15.52 -2.37 9.24
N TRP A 75 16.71 -2.72 8.73
CA TRP A 75 16.97 -3.95 7.98
C TRP A 75 18.03 -4.86 8.62
N THR A 76 18.34 -4.67 9.91
CA THR A 76 19.19 -5.60 10.67
C THR A 76 18.50 -6.95 10.86
N PRO A 77 19.22 -8.03 11.20
CA PRO A 77 18.64 -9.38 11.27
C PRO A 77 17.40 -9.49 12.17
N ASP A 78 17.40 -8.77 13.29
CA ASP A 78 16.30 -8.81 14.27
C ASP A 78 15.10 -7.94 13.87
N VAL A 79 15.34 -6.85 13.13
CA VAL A 79 14.31 -5.84 12.80
C VAL A 79 13.69 -6.10 11.42
N ALA A 80 14.47 -6.63 10.48
CA ALA A 80 14.06 -6.87 9.10
C ALA A 80 12.75 -7.67 8.93
N PRO A 81 12.44 -8.73 9.73
CA PRO A 81 11.17 -9.44 9.59
C PRO A 81 9.94 -8.54 9.87
N THR A 82 10.04 -7.72 10.92
CA THR A 82 8.99 -6.76 11.29
C THR A 82 8.87 -5.67 10.24
N THR A 83 9.99 -5.11 9.80
CA THR A 83 10.02 -4.11 8.71
C THR A 83 9.41 -4.65 7.43
N ALA A 84 9.80 -5.85 7.01
CA ALA A 84 9.24 -6.50 5.81
C ALA A 84 7.73 -6.74 5.93
N THR A 85 7.25 -7.12 7.11
CA THR A 85 5.81 -7.28 7.37
C THR A 85 5.07 -5.96 7.27
N VAL A 86 5.59 -4.90 7.89
CA VAL A 86 5.00 -3.55 7.84
C VAL A 86 5.01 -3.00 6.41
N LEU A 87 6.14 -3.10 5.71
CA LEU A 87 6.25 -2.65 4.32
C LEU A 87 5.37 -3.49 3.38
N GLY A 88 5.25 -4.80 3.61
CA GLY A 88 4.36 -5.68 2.86
C GLY A 88 2.88 -5.32 3.07
N ALA A 89 2.48 -5.08 4.33
CA ALA A 89 1.14 -4.61 4.67
C ALA A 89 0.85 -3.22 4.07
N ALA A 90 1.82 -2.30 4.13
CA ALA A 90 1.71 -0.99 3.51
C ALA A 90 1.61 -1.11 1.97
N GLY A 91 2.45 -1.96 1.35
CA GLY A 91 2.46 -2.23 -0.08
C GLY A 91 1.15 -2.84 -0.58
N TYR A 92 0.54 -3.73 0.21
CA TYR A 92 -0.81 -4.24 -0.07
C TYR A 92 -1.85 -3.12 -0.14
N GLY A 93 -1.65 -2.04 0.62
CA GLY A 93 -2.44 -0.81 0.51
C GLY A 93 -2.43 -0.17 -0.89
N PHE A 94 -1.35 -0.33 -1.65
CA PHE A 94 -1.19 0.28 -2.98
C PHE A 94 -1.31 -0.73 -4.14
N ALA A 95 -1.20 -2.02 -3.86
CA ALA A 95 -1.21 -3.07 -4.88
C ALA A 95 -2.62 -3.55 -5.25
N ALA A 96 -2.78 -3.93 -6.52
CA ALA A 96 -4.00 -4.52 -7.08
C ALA A 96 -5.27 -3.72 -6.74
N LEU A 97 -5.18 -2.39 -6.76
CA LEU A 97 -6.34 -1.54 -6.54
C LEU A 97 -7.36 -1.73 -7.68
N PRO A 98 -8.67 -1.70 -7.39
CA PRO A 98 -9.68 -1.69 -8.44
C PRO A 98 -9.41 -0.55 -9.43
N LYS A 99 -9.68 -0.73 -10.73
CA LYS A 99 -9.52 0.35 -11.73
C LYS A 99 -10.51 1.49 -11.52
N HIS A 100 -11.67 1.19 -10.94
CA HIS A 100 -12.72 2.15 -10.63
C HIS A 100 -13.16 1.99 -9.19
N LEU A 101 -13.46 3.12 -8.55
CA LEU A 101 -14.02 3.19 -7.21
C LEU A 101 -15.21 4.15 -7.22
N ILE A 102 -15.98 4.10 -6.14
CA ILE A 102 -17.21 4.86 -5.98
C ILE A 102 -17.01 5.82 -4.81
N HIS A 103 -17.17 7.11 -5.04
CA HIS A 103 -17.31 8.10 -3.98
C HIS A 103 -18.80 8.27 -3.68
N PHE A 104 -19.20 8.02 -2.44
CA PHE A 104 -20.58 8.20 -2.00
C PHE A 104 -20.77 9.59 -1.38
N THR A 105 -21.83 10.28 -1.78
CA THR A 105 -22.12 11.65 -1.36
C THR A 105 -23.62 11.90 -1.21
N THR A 106 -24.01 13.08 -0.74
CA THR A 106 -25.42 13.50 -0.68
C THR A 106 -25.85 14.12 -2.01
N THR A 107 -27.15 14.31 -2.24
CA THR A 107 -27.67 15.01 -3.44
C THR A 107 -27.07 16.40 -3.60
N ALA A 108 -26.92 17.15 -2.50
CA ALA A 108 -26.28 18.46 -2.51
C ALA A 108 -24.78 18.36 -2.85
N GLY A 109 -24.09 17.35 -2.34
CA GLY A 109 -22.69 17.06 -2.66
C GLY A 109 -22.49 16.72 -4.14
N ALA A 110 -23.35 15.85 -4.70
CA ALA A 110 -23.34 15.50 -6.12
C ALA A 110 -23.57 16.73 -7.01
N ALA A 111 -24.54 17.59 -6.67
CA ALA A 111 -24.76 18.84 -7.38
C ALA A 111 -23.55 19.80 -7.30
N GLY A 112 -22.89 19.86 -6.14
CA GLY A 112 -21.64 20.61 -5.96
C GLY A 112 -20.53 20.09 -6.86
N ILE A 113 -20.30 18.78 -6.86
CA ILE A 113 -19.31 18.10 -7.70
C ILE A 113 -19.60 18.31 -9.19
N ALA A 114 -20.86 18.22 -9.62
CA ALA A 114 -21.24 18.44 -11.01
C ALA A 114 -20.89 19.87 -11.48
N ARG A 115 -21.08 20.88 -10.61
CA ARG A 115 -20.72 22.27 -10.93
C ARG A 115 -19.21 22.48 -10.94
N THR A 116 -18.50 22.02 -9.91
CA THR A 116 -17.08 22.36 -9.69
C THR A 116 -16.11 21.39 -10.36
N GLY A 117 -16.54 20.16 -10.65
CA GLY A 117 -15.67 19.05 -11.04
C GLY A 117 -14.74 18.59 -9.91
N VAL A 118 -15.05 18.90 -8.64
CA VAL A 118 -14.16 18.61 -7.51
C VAL A 118 -14.89 17.88 -6.39
N ILE A 119 -14.32 16.76 -5.96
CA ILE A 119 -14.67 16.06 -4.72
C ILE A 119 -13.78 16.62 -3.61
N HIS A 120 -14.37 17.32 -2.66
CA HIS A 120 -13.60 17.89 -1.54
C HIS A 120 -13.15 16.82 -0.56
N ALA A 121 -11.93 16.96 -0.06
CA ALA A 121 -11.40 16.08 0.97
C ALA A 121 -12.19 16.24 2.28
N SER A 122 -12.51 15.11 2.90
CA SER A 122 -12.98 15.08 4.28
C SER A 122 -11.90 15.62 5.21
N ARG A 123 -12.30 16.37 6.23
CA ARG A 123 -11.41 16.79 7.31
C ARG A 123 -11.20 15.64 8.29
N ALA A 124 -10.05 15.64 8.98
CA ALA A 124 -9.77 14.70 10.07
C ALA A 124 -10.88 14.80 11.14
N GLY A 125 -11.32 13.66 11.68
CA GLY A 125 -12.33 13.59 12.74
C GLY A 125 -13.78 13.84 12.30
N ALA A 126 -14.04 14.75 11.36
CA ALA A 126 -15.41 15.09 10.94
C ALA A 126 -16.06 14.02 10.03
N ASN A 127 -15.25 13.41 9.16
CA ASN A 127 -15.64 12.37 8.19
C ASN A 127 -14.43 11.52 7.73
N GLY A 128 -13.19 11.99 8.00
CA GLY A 128 -11.97 11.26 7.70
C GLY A 128 -11.47 10.47 8.90
N VAL A 129 -12.11 9.32 9.16
CA VAL A 129 -11.76 8.41 10.29
C VAL A 129 -10.29 7.98 10.21
N PHE A 130 -9.75 7.86 9.00
CA PHE A 130 -8.36 7.50 8.73
C PHE A 130 -7.53 8.71 8.28
N GLY A 131 -7.93 9.92 8.69
CA GLY A 131 -7.27 11.18 8.33
C GLY A 131 -7.91 11.93 7.15
N PRO A 132 -7.38 13.11 6.79
CA PRO A 132 -7.96 13.95 5.76
C PRO A 132 -7.76 13.36 4.36
N GLY A 133 -8.81 13.33 3.56
CA GLY A 133 -8.74 12.77 2.21
C GLY A 133 -10.08 12.58 1.53
N VAL A 134 -10.03 12.15 0.28
CA VAL A 134 -11.22 11.73 -0.48
C VAL A 134 -11.40 10.24 -0.28
N TYR A 135 -12.56 9.86 0.27
CA TYR A 135 -12.91 8.48 0.59
C TYR A 135 -13.74 7.87 -0.53
N MET A 136 -13.41 6.63 -0.86
CA MET A 136 -14.04 5.86 -1.91
C MET A 136 -14.23 4.41 -1.46
N ALA A 137 -15.10 3.71 -2.15
CA ALA A 137 -15.43 2.33 -1.87
C ALA A 137 -15.49 1.51 -3.16
N ARG A 138 -15.37 0.18 -3.04
CA ARG A 138 -15.70 -0.72 -4.14
C ARG A 138 -17.16 -1.17 -4.07
N LEU A 139 -17.68 -1.34 -2.86
CA LEU A 139 -19.08 -1.68 -2.58
C LEU A 139 -19.71 -0.60 -1.69
N GLY A 140 -20.96 -0.26 -1.98
CA GLY A 140 -21.74 0.71 -1.22
C GLY A 140 -22.52 0.09 -0.06
N PRO A 141 -23.42 0.88 0.56
CA PRO A 141 -24.41 0.35 1.48
C PRO A 141 -25.28 -0.74 0.82
N PRO A 142 -25.78 -1.73 1.59
CA PRO A 142 -25.63 -1.89 3.04
C PRO A 142 -24.30 -2.56 3.46
N LEU A 143 -23.53 -3.10 2.51
CA LEU A 143 -22.33 -3.90 2.81
C LEU A 143 -21.19 -3.06 3.42
N ASN A 144 -21.14 -1.78 3.11
CA ASN A 144 -20.11 -0.87 3.59
C ASN A 144 -20.66 0.15 4.59
N MET A 145 -20.68 -0.25 5.86
CA MET A 145 -21.18 0.55 6.99
C MET A 145 -20.29 1.76 7.34
N MET A 146 -19.14 1.93 6.67
CA MET A 146 -18.27 3.09 6.85
C MET A 146 -18.76 4.31 6.05
N ILE A 147 -19.70 4.10 5.12
CA ILE A 147 -20.36 5.17 4.38
C ILE A 147 -21.52 5.69 5.24
N LYS A 148 -21.60 7.00 5.40
CA LYS A 148 -22.72 7.62 6.13
C LYS A 148 -24.04 7.27 5.45
N GLU A 149 -25.04 6.94 6.26
CA GLU A 149 -26.39 6.55 5.78
C GLU A 149 -27.01 7.59 4.83
N ILE A 150 -26.75 8.88 5.06
CA ILE A 150 -27.24 9.98 4.22
C ILE A 150 -26.51 10.12 2.88
N ALA A 151 -25.32 9.52 2.72
CA ALA A 151 -24.48 9.62 1.52
C ALA A 151 -24.85 8.51 0.53
N THR A 152 -26.04 8.62 -0.06
CA THR A 152 -26.63 7.57 -0.92
C THR A 152 -26.31 7.72 -2.40
N VAL A 153 -25.77 8.87 -2.84
CA VAL A 153 -25.51 9.14 -4.25
C VAL A 153 -24.12 8.64 -4.64
N PRO A 154 -24.01 7.65 -5.55
CA PRO A 154 -22.73 7.15 -6.02
C PRO A 154 -22.16 8.03 -7.14
N ILE A 155 -20.90 8.41 -6.99
CA ILE A 155 -20.09 9.02 -8.06
C ILE A 155 -19.03 7.99 -8.45
N HIS A 156 -19.11 7.45 -9.66
CA HIS A 156 -18.11 6.51 -10.18
C HIS A 156 -16.92 7.27 -10.74
N LEU A 157 -15.70 6.89 -10.35
CA LEU A 157 -14.49 7.50 -10.86
C LEU A 157 -13.39 6.46 -11.12
N PRO A 158 -12.49 6.70 -12.10
CA PRO A 158 -11.24 5.96 -12.16
C PRO A 158 -10.48 6.14 -10.85
N THR A 159 -9.85 5.06 -10.37
CA THR A 159 -9.09 5.09 -9.12
C THR A 159 -7.97 6.12 -9.21
N PRO A 160 -8.00 7.19 -8.38
CA PRO A 160 -6.98 8.23 -8.47
C PRO A 160 -5.59 7.72 -8.12
N ALA A 161 -4.56 8.30 -8.74
CA ALA A 161 -3.19 8.08 -8.32
C ALA A 161 -2.97 8.49 -6.86
N GLY A 162 -2.23 7.68 -6.11
CA GLY A 162 -2.01 7.83 -4.67
C GLY A 162 -3.19 7.38 -3.80
N THR A 163 -4.14 6.63 -4.36
CA THR A 163 -5.17 5.95 -3.56
C THR A 163 -4.57 4.79 -2.78
N VAL A 164 -5.07 4.58 -1.56
CA VAL A 164 -4.65 3.52 -0.65
C VAL A 164 -5.87 2.74 -0.16
N ARG A 165 -5.76 1.41 -0.15
CA ARG A 165 -6.72 0.50 0.48
C ARG A 165 -6.47 0.51 1.99
N ILE A 166 -7.50 0.90 2.74
CA ILE A 166 -7.49 0.86 4.21
C ILE A 166 -8.18 -0.41 4.70
N LEU A 167 -9.41 -0.61 4.25
CA LEU A 167 -10.19 -1.82 4.52
C LEU A 167 -10.50 -2.48 3.18
N PRO A 168 -10.05 -3.72 2.93
CA PRO A 168 -10.31 -4.41 1.66
C PRO A 168 -11.80 -4.37 1.28
N TYR A 169 -12.08 -4.02 0.02
CA TYR A 169 -13.44 -3.90 -0.56
C TYR A 169 -14.32 -2.78 0.00
N LEU A 170 -14.01 -2.27 1.19
CA LEU A 170 -14.84 -1.33 1.92
C LEU A 170 -14.30 0.11 1.79
N VAL A 171 -13.06 0.35 2.21
CA VAL A 171 -12.56 1.72 2.35
C VAL A 171 -11.25 1.92 1.63
N TYR A 172 -11.28 2.87 0.71
CA TYR A 172 -10.13 3.39 -0.02
C TYR A 172 -10.05 4.88 0.20
N VAL A 173 -8.84 5.42 0.31
CA VAL A 173 -8.63 6.84 0.57
C VAL A 173 -7.52 7.37 -0.32
N ARG A 174 -7.74 8.56 -0.87
CA ARG A 174 -6.66 9.40 -1.38
C ARG A 174 -6.40 10.47 -0.34
N TRP A 175 -5.32 10.31 0.44
CA TRP A 175 -4.98 11.26 1.50
C TRP A 175 -4.59 12.63 0.96
N GLY A 176 -4.87 13.65 1.75
CA GLY A 176 -4.50 15.05 1.48
C GLY A 176 -5.66 16.01 1.67
N GLY A 177 -5.33 17.28 1.92
CA GLY A 177 -6.32 18.36 2.11
C GLY A 177 -6.86 18.97 0.82
N ARG A 178 -6.27 18.65 -0.33
CA ARG A 178 -6.71 19.17 -1.64
C ARG A 178 -7.84 18.30 -2.20
N GLY A 179 -8.87 18.93 -2.75
CA GLY A 179 -9.95 18.23 -3.43
C GLY A 179 -9.45 17.45 -4.65
N LEU A 180 -10.10 16.32 -4.94
CA LEU A 180 -9.87 15.53 -6.12
C LEU A 180 -10.66 16.12 -7.30
N LYS A 181 -9.95 16.57 -8.33
CA LYS A 181 -10.56 16.93 -9.61
C LYS A 181 -10.99 15.65 -10.33
N ILE A 182 -12.24 15.59 -10.75
CA ILE A 182 -12.75 14.53 -11.64
C ILE A 182 -12.66 15.02 -13.08
N ALA A 183 -12.17 14.15 -13.98
CA ALA A 183 -12.25 14.42 -15.42
C ALA A 183 -13.74 14.50 -15.79
N ARG A 184 -14.11 15.55 -16.54
CA ARG A 184 -15.47 15.70 -17.08
C ARG A 184 -15.63 14.83 -18.32
#